data_AF-A0AAW8G265-F1
#
_entry.id   AF-A0AAW8G265-F1
#
_cell.length_a   1.000
_cell.length_b   1.000
_cell.length_c   1.000
_cell.angle_alpha   90.00
_cell.angle_beta   90.00
_cell.angle_gamma   90.00
#
_symmetry.space_group_name_H-M   'P 1'
#
loop_
_entity.id
_entity.type
_entity.pdbx_description
1 polymer ?
#
loop_
_entity_poly.entity_id
_entity_poly.type
_entity_poly.pdbx_seq_one_letter_code
_entity_poly.pdbx_strand_id
1 'polypeptide(L)'
;MNIGNCLIILLLAVLLNLAVYMVFRKYLYGKPDAGMKFLAVNISKDLVWLVISLMVIDKTRENFLFIVICFIAASILIYGSVIKLINKS
;
A
#
# COMPACT_ATOMS: atom_id res chain seq x y z
N MET A 1 -12.20 -10.72 -16.05
CA MET A 1 -11.04 -10.49 -15.15
C MET A 1 -9.92 -11.47 -15.48
N ASN A 2 -8.71 -11.00 -15.83
CA ASN A 2 -7.56 -11.89 -16.05
C ASN A 2 -6.88 -12.20 -14.70
N ILE A 3 -6.93 -13.46 -14.28
CA ILE A 3 -6.41 -13.91 -12.98
C ILE A 3 -4.90 -13.61 -12.85
N GLY A 4 -4.13 -13.75 -13.93
CA GLY A 4 -2.69 -13.45 -13.92
C GLY A 4 -2.41 -11.99 -13.55
N ASN A 5 -3.14 -11.06 -14.17
CA ASN A 5 -2.98 -9.63 -13.89
C ASN A 5 -3.41 -9.27 -12.47
N CYS A 6 -4.49 -9.89 -11.97
CA CYS A 6 -4.92 -9.72 -10.57
C CYS A 6 -3.86 -10.20 -9.57
N LEU A 7 -3.22 -11.34 -9.83
CA LEU A 7 -2.14 -11.86 -8.99
C LEU A 7 -0.92 -10.93 -8.99
N ILE A 8 -0.55 -10.38 -10.15
CA ILE A 8 0.55 -9.40 -10.26
C ILE A 8 0.25 -8.16 -9.41
N ILE A 9 -0.98 -7.62 -9.49
CA ILE A 9 -1.40 -6.44 -8.73
C ILE A 9 -1.36 -6.70 -7.22
N LEU A 10 -1.85 -7.87 -6.78
CA LEU A 10 -1.82 -8.28 -5.37
C LEU A 10 -0.38 -8.45 -4.86
N LEU A 11 0.46 -9.15 -5.62
CA LEU A 11 1.87 -9.34 -5.26
C LEU A 11 2.59 -7.99 -5.14
N LEU A 12 2.36 -7.10 -6.10
CA LEU A 12 2.94 -5.76 -6.08
C LEU A 12 2.46 -4.95 -4.87
N ALA A 13 1.17 -5.03 -4.51
CA ALA A 13 0.62 -4.35 -3.34
C ALA A 13 1.30 -4.81 -2.06
N VAL A 14 1.44 -6.13 -1.89
CA VAL A 14 2.08 -6.76 -0.71
C VAL A 14 3.55 -6.36 -0.61
N LEU A 15 4.31 -6.49 -1.70
CA LEU A 15 5.73 -6.16 -1.72
C LEU A 15 5.99 -4.68 -1.41
N LEU A 16 5.22 -3.79 -2.03
CA LEU A 16 5.38 -2.35 -1.78
C LEU A 16 4.96 -1.98 -0.35
N ASN A 17 3.91 -2.59 0.20
CA ASN A 17 3.52 -2.36 1.60
C ASN A 17 4.58 -2.86 2.58
N LEU A 18 5.16 -4.04 2.33
CA LEU A 18 6.27 -4.56 3.13
C LEU A 18 7.48 -3.63 3.06
N ALA A 19 7.83 -3.13 1.87
CA ALA A 19 8.91 -2.18 1.68
C ALA A 19 8.68 -0.89 2.50
N VAL A 20 7.49 -0.29 2.40
CA VAL A 20 7.14 0.91 3.18
C VAL A 20 7.18 0.62 4.68
N TYR A 21 6.67 -0.53 5.14
CA TYR A 21 6.72 -0.90 6.54
C TYR A 21 8.16 -1.05 7.05
N MET A 22 9.04 -1.69 6.28
CA MET A 22 10.46 -1.81 6.61
C MET A 22 11.16 -0.45 6.66
N VAL A 23 10.89 0.43 5.69
CA VAL A 23 11.42 1.79 5.66
C VAL A 23 10.95 2.59 6.88
N PHE A 24 9.65 2.50 7.20
CA PHE A 24 9.08 3.14 8.37
C PHE A 24 9.78 2.67 9.65
N ARG A 25 9.82 1.35 9.87
CA ARG A 25 10.41 0.76 11.08
C ARG A 25 11.88 1.11 11.26
N LYS A 26 12.65 1.11 10.16
CA LYS A 26 14.11 1.32 10.21
C LYS A 26 14.51 2.79 10.30
N TYR A 27 13.78 3.69 9.62
CA TYR A 27 14.25 5.06 9.40
C TYR A 27 13.33 6.17 9.95
N LEU A 28 12.05 5.88 10.14
CA LEU A 28 11.04 6.88 10.54
C LEU A 28 10.51 6.67 11.96
N TYR A 29 10.47 5.42 12.43
CA TYR A 29 10.00 5.08 13.77
C TYR A 29 10.85 5.75 14.86
N GLY A 30 10.20 6.25 15.91
CA GLY A 30 10.85 6.98 17.00
C GLY A 30 11.30 8.41 16.66
N LYS A 31 11.13 8.88 15.42
CA LYS A 31 11.39 10.27 15.06
C LYS A 31 10.17 11.16 15.35
N PRO A 32 10.37 12.47 15.56
CA PRO A 32 9.28 13.44 15.57
C PRO A 32 8.45 13.31 14.29
N ASP A 33 7.13 13.40 14.43
CA ASP A 33 6.16 13.33 13.33
C ASP A 33 6.24 12.03 12.51
N ALA A 34 6.64 10.91 13.13
CA ALA A 34 6.78 9.61 12.46
C ALA A 34 5.53 9.23 11.65
N GLY A 35 4.33 9.50 12.18
CA GLY A 35 3.05 9.26 11.49
C GLY A 35 2.89 10.08 10.21
N MET A 36 3.25 11.37 10.23
CA MET A 36 3.19 12.23 9.04
C MET A 36 4.22 11.83 7.99
N LYS A 37 5.44 11.47 8.42
CA LYS A 37 6.49 10.98 7.52
C LYS A 37 6.09 9.66 6.87
N PHE A 38 5.47 8.75 7.64
CA PHE A 38 4.88 7.54 7.10
C PHE A 38 3.81 7.83 6.05
N LEU A 39 2.88 8.75 6.36
CA LEU A 39 1.79 9.12 5.46
C LEU A 39 2.32 9.59 4.11
N ALA A 40 3.34 10.45 4.10
CA ALA A 40 3.96 10.93 2.87
C ALA A 40 4.53 9.77 2.02
N VAL A 41 5.32 8.88 2.64
CA VAL A 41 5.91 7.73 1.95
C VAL A 41 4.83 6.76 1.45
N ASN A 42 3.81 6.50 2.26
CA ASN A 42 2.74 5.58 1.91
C ASN A 42 1.89 6.10 0.74
N ILE A 43 1.50 7.38 0.76
CA ILE A 43 0.73 7.99 -0.35
C ILE A 43 1.53 7.95 -1.65
N SER A 44 2.83 8.29 -1.62
CA SER A 44 3.68 8.20 -2.82
C SER A 44 3.73 6.77 -3.36
N LYS A 45 3.89 5.78 -2.48
CA LYS A 45 3.88 4.36 -2.83
C LYS A 45 2.54 3.91 -3.41
N ASP A 46 1.42 4.37 -2.84
CA ASP A 46 0.07 4.02 -3.30
C ASP A 46 -0.22 4.59 -4.69
N LEU A 47 0.25 5.83 -4.96
CA LEU A 47 0.13 6.43 -6.29
C LEU A 47 0.89 5.63 -7.34
N VAL A 48 2.15 5.25 -7.04
CA VAL A 48 2.96 4.41 -7.95
C VAL A 48 2.28 3.07 -8.20
N TRP A 49 1.79 2.41 -7.15
CA TRP A 49 1.08 1.14 -7.29
C TRP A 49 -0.20 1.28 -8.14
N LEU A 50 -0.97 2.35 -7.94
CA LEU A 50 -2.20 2.59 -8.70
C LEU A 50 -1.90 2.81 -10.18
N VAL A 51 -0.90 3.63 -10.51
CA VAL A 51 -0.50 3.89 -11.91
C VAL A 51 -0.09 2.60 -12.61
N ILE A 52 0.74 1.78 -11.97
CA ILE A 52 1.17 0.48 -12.52
C ILE A 52 -0.03 -0.46 -12.68
N SER A 53 -0.92 -0.52 -11.68
CA SER A 53 -2.10 -1.39 -11.72
C SER A 53 -3.04 -1.04 -12.88
N LEU A 54 -3.24 0.25 -13.14
CA LEU A 54 -4.07 0.74 -14.26
C LEU A 54 -3.44 0.51 -15.64
N MET A 55 -2.11 0.35 -15.71
CA MET A 55 -1.41 0.00 -16.95
C MET A 55 -1.49 -1.51 -17.27
N VAL A 56 -1.53 -2.35 -16.23
CA VAL A 56 -1.52 -3.82 -16.37
C VAL A 56 -2.92 -4.40 -16.57
N ILE A 57 -3.95 -3.81 -15.96
CA ILE A 57 -5.31 -4.35 -15.98
C ILE A 57 -6.17 -3.75 -17.09
N ASP A 58 -7.09 -4.53 -17.64
CA ASP A 58 -8.09 -4.01 -18.58
C ASP A 58 -9.03 -3.03 -17.89
N LYS A 59 -9.39 -1.96 -18.59
CA LYS A 59 -10.25 -0.87 -18.08
C LYS A 59 -11.73 -1.29 -18.05
N THR A 60 -12.06 -2.23 -17.19
CA THR A 60 -13.43 -2.71 -16.95
C THR A 60 -13.90 -2.33 -15.55
N ARG A 61 -15.23 -2.28 -15.35
CA ARG A 61 -15.83 -2.00 -14.04
C ARG A 61 -15.40 -3.01 -12.97
N GLU A 62 -15.34 -4.29 -13.31
CA GLU A 62 -14.95 -5.36 -12.38
C GLU A 62 -13.50 -5.19 -11.90
N ASN A 63 -12.59 -4.93 -12.84
CA ASN A 63 -11.16 -4.73 -12.56
C ASN A 63 -10.93 -3.47 -11.72
N PHE A 64 -11.70 -2.40 -11.97
CA PHE A 64 -11.67 -1.20 -11.14
C PHE A 64 -12.12 -1.48 -9.71
N LEU A 65 -13.25 -2.19 -9.53
CA LEU A 65 -13.73 -2.59 -8.20
C LEU A 65 -12.71 -3.47 -7.48
N PHE A 66 -12.05 -4.39 -8.20
CA PHE A 66 -10.97 -5.21 -7.66
C PHE A 66 -9.81 -4.36 -7.13
N ILE A 67 -9.33 -3.37 -7.90
CA ILE A 67 -8.27 -2.44 -7.46
C ILE A 67 -8.71 -1.69 -6.20
N VAL A 68 -9.95 -1.18 -6.15
CA VAL A 68 -10.47 -0.45 -4.98
C VAL A 68 -10.48 -1.33 -3.74
N ILE A 69 -10.96 -2.57 -3.85
CA ILE A 69 -10.97 -3.53 -2.74
C ILE A 69 -9.54 -3.83 -2.28
N CYS A 70 -8.61 -4.05 -3.21
CA CYS A 70 -7.20 -4.27 -2.88
C CYS A 70 -6.61 -3.07 -2.14
N PHE A 71 -6.89 -1.85 -2.60
CA PHE A 71 -6.43 -0.61 -1.98
C PHE A 71 -6.95 -0.47 -0.54
N ILE A 72 -8.25 -0.71 -0.31
CA ILE A 72 -8.85 -0.61 1.02
C ILE A 72 -8.25 -1.66 1.96
N ALA A 73 -8.18 -2.92 1.54
CA ALA A 73 -7.63 -4.00 2.35
C ALA A 73 -6.15 -3.76 2.69
N ALA A 74 -5.35 -3.38 1.68
CA ALA A 74 -3.94 -3.04 1.85
C ALA A 74 -3.75 -1.85 2.80
N SER A 75 -4.60 -0.82 2.71
CA SER A 75 -4.58 0.35 3.59
C SER A 75 -4.84 -0.05 5.04
N ILE A 76 -5.92 -0.79 5.31
CA ILE A 76 -6.24 -1.24 6.68
C ILE A 76 -5.07 -2.00 7.31
N LEU A 77 -4.44 -2.89 6.55
CA LEU A 77 -3.29 -3.68 7.03
C LEU A 77 -2.09 -2.81 7.40
N ILE A 78 -1.67 -1.89 6.52
CA ILE A 78 -0.45 -1.11 6.76
C ILE A 78 -0.68 -0.01 7.80
N TYR A 79 -1.79 0.72 7.74
CA TYR A 79 -2.11 1.76 8.73
C TYR A 79 -2.31 1.13 10.11
N GLY A 80 -3.05 0.02 10.21
CA GLY A 80 -3.24 -0.68 11.48
C GLY A 80 -1.91 -1.13 12.11
N SER A 81 -1.00 -1.65 11.29
CA SER A 81 0.33 -2.08 11.74
C SER A 81 1.20 -0.91 12.21
N VAL A 82 1.15 0.22 11.52
CA VAL A 82 1.94 1.41 11.85
C VAL A 82 1.39 2.16 13.06
N ILE A 83 0.08 2.38 13.12
CA ILE A 83 -0.59 3.02 14.28
C ILE A 83 -0.31 2.23 15.56
N LYS A 84 -0.41 0.89 15.50
CA LYS A 84 -0.09 0.03 16.64
C LYS A 84 1.38 0.16 17.08
N LEU A 85 2.30 0.42 16.15
CA LEU A 85 3.72 0.61 16.47
C LEU A 85 3.96 1.98 17.12
N ILE A 86 3.35 3.04 16.57
CA ILE A 86 3.46 4.41 17.08
C ILE A 86 2.87 4.53 18.48
N ASN A 87 1.67 3.98 18.71
CA ASN A 87 0.98 4.07 20.01
C ASN A 87 1.59 3.18 21.11
N LYS A 88 2.55 2.30 20.75
CA LYS A 88 3.34 1.52 21.71
C LYS A 88 4.61 2.24 22.17
N SER A 89 5.00 3.32 21.49
CA SER A 89 6.09 4.20 21.89
C SER A 89 5.62 5.22 22.90
#